data_AF-A0A0N5BR18-F1
#
_entry.id   AF-A0A0N5BR18-F1
#
_cell.length_a   1.000
_cell.length_b   1.000
_cell.length_c   1.000
_cell.angle_alpha   90.00
_cell.angle_beta   90.00
_cell.angle_gamma   90.00
#
_symmetry.space_group_name_H-M   'P 1'
#
loop_
_entity.id
_entity.type
_entity.pdbx_description
1 polymer ?
#
loop_
_entity_poly.entity_id
_entity_poly.type
_entity_poly.pdbx_seq_one_letter_code
_entity_poly.pdbx_strand_id
1 'polypeptide(L)'
;MSIDVPQLPHPVRGSLKLPLSIKEFENITNPETILSLIEKVKLEEMKKFINCSDRLGEMIHKDIKRRWQISEQRAKDIEAYMEANKPEENTIEDDRFDIFSDFLDKACQAFEIYDEHESREIPFGKRIYLECELLDIINRSFDTIYKKMQKFDEFNDDREGAFNERDILRIDIRTMDVQYSLVHERFLKSFLEMEW
;
A
#
# COMPACT_ATOMS: atom_id res chain seq x y z
N MET A 1 -8.13 10.10 18.96
CA MET A 1 -7.70 9.01 18.07
C MET A 1 -6.72 8.16 18.86
N SER A 2 -6.75 6.83 18.68
CA SER A 2 -5.87 5.94 19.44
C SER A 2 -4.41 6.21 19.06
N ILE A 3 -3.55 6.41 20.05
CA ILE A 3 -2.09 6.53 19.89
C ILE A 3 -1.47 5.12 19.75
N ASP A 4 -2.28 4.07 19.81
CA ASP A 4 -1.81 2.69 19.74
C ASP A 4 -1.26 2.39 18.35
N VAL A 5 0.00 1.97 18.32
CA VAL A 5 0.62 1.46 17.09
C VAL A 5 -0.16 0.22 16.63
N PRO A 6 -0.60 0.17 15.36
CA PRO A 6 -1.35 -0.98 14.86
C PRO A 6 -0.48 -2.24 14.87
N GLN A 7 -1.13 -3.41 14.93
CA GLN A 7 -0.43 -4.68 14.79
C GLN A 7 0.26 -4.75 13.41
N LEU A 8 1.57 -5.05 13.42
CA LEU A 8 2.39 -5.16 12.21
C LEU A 8 2.73 -6.63 11.89
N PRO A 9 2.78 -7.03 10.60
CA PRO A 9 2.34 -6.27 9.43
C PRO A 9 0.83 -6.06 9.45
N HIS A 10 0.35 -4.94 8.89
CA HIS A 10 -1.07 -4.62 9.00
C HIS A 10 -1.96 -5.65 8.29
N PRO A 11 -3.09 -6.10 8.91
CA PRO A 11 -3.95 -7.15 8.38
C PRO A 11 -4.51 -6.91 6.97
N VAL A 12 -4.59 -5.64 6.54
CA VAL A 12 -5.09 -5.24 5.21
C VAL A 12 -4.33 -5.89 4.04
N ARG A 13 -3.07 -6.25 4.29
CA ARG A 13 -2.24 -6.97 3.30
C ARG A 13 -2.69 -8.41 3.08
N GLY A 14 -3.50 -8.95 3.99
CA GLY A 14 -3.95 -10.34 4.01
C GLY A 14 -2.86 -11.30 4.49
N SER A 15 -3.28 -12.51 4.87
CA SER A 15 -2.39 -13.57 5.37
C SER A 15 -2.59 -14.91 4.67
N LEU A 16 -3.70 -15.07 3.96
CA LEU A 16 -4.09 -16.33 3.33
C LEU A 16 -3.74 -16.37 1.84
N LYS A 17 -3.54 -17.59 1.34
CA LYS A 17 -3.52 -17.86 -0.10
C LYS A 17 -4.95 -17.91 -0.63
N LEU A 18 -5.12 -17.81 -1.95
CA LEU A 18 -6.42 -18.04 -2.54
C LEU A 18 -6.91 -19.46 -2.19
N PRO A 19 -8.15 -19.59 -1.68
CA PRO A 19 -8.69 -20.89 -1.28
C PRO A 19 -9.17 -21.72 -2.47
N LEU A 20 -9.39 -21.09 -3.63
CA LEU A 20 -9.94 -21.69 -4.84
C LEU A 20 -9.16 -21.18 -6.07
N SER A 21 -9.26 -21.91 -7.18
CA SER A 21 -8.80 -21.44 -8.48
C SER A 21 -9.73 -20.36 -9.05
N ILE A 22 -9.23 -19.56 -9.98
CA ILE A 22 -10.01 -18.51 -10.65
C ILE A 22 -11.25 -19.11 -11.33
N LYS A 23 -11.11 -20.28 -11.97
CA LYS A 23 -12.24 -20.98 -12.61
C LYS A 23 -13.34 -21.36 -11.62
N GLU A 24 -12.96 -21.73 -10.40
CA GLU A 24 -13.92 -22.03 -9.34
C GLU A 24 -14.61 -20.75 -8.84
N PHE A 25 -13.88 -19.65 -8.70
CA PHE A 25 -14.47 -18.34 -8.39
C PHE A 25 -15.46 -17.86 -9.46
N GLU A 26 -15.17 -18.10 -10.74
CA GLU A 26 -16.09 -17.77 -11.84
C GLU A 26 -17.43 -18.51 -11.73
N ASN A 27 -17.46 -19.69 -11.12
CA ASN A 27 -18.71 -20.43 -10.92
C ASN A 27 -19.54 -19.91 -9.73
N ILE A 28 -18.98 -19.02 -8.90
CA ILE A 28 -19.69 -18.42 -7.78
C ILE A 28 -20.50 -17.22 -8.28
N THR A 29 -21.80 -17.23 -8.00
CA THR A 29 -22.72 -16.13 -8.36
C THR A 29 -23.03 -15.22 -7.20
N ASN A 30 -22.88 -15.69 -5.96
CA ASN A 30 -23.13 -14.90 -4.76
C ASN A 30 -21.91 -14.01 -4.42
N PRO A 31 -22.05 -12.67 -4.48
CA PRO A 31 -20.97 -11.75 -4.16
C PRO A 31 -20.49 -11.87 -2.70
N GLU A 32 -21.38 -12.14 -1.74
CA GLU A 32 -21.01 -12.23 -0.32
C GLU A 32 -20.09 -13.44 -0.06
N THR A 33 -20.34 -14.55 -0.76
CA THR A 33 -19.47 -15.72 -0.69
C THR A 33 -18.08 -15.39 -1.24
N ILE A 34 -17.99 -14.69 -2.37
CA ILE A 34 -16.69 -14.28 -2.94
C ILE A 34 -15.95 -13.37 -1.96
N LEU A 35 -16.62 -12.33 -1.44
CA LEU A 35 -16.03 -11.37 -0.50
C LEU A 35 -15.48 -12.05 0.75
N SER A 36 -16.24 -12.96 1.36
CA SER A 36 -15.78 -13.69 2.56
C SER A 36 -14.57 -14.60 2.29
N LEU A 37 -14.45 -15.15 1.07
CA LEU A 37 -13.31 -15.97 0.67
C LEU A 37 -12.03 -15.16 0.42
N ILE A 38 -12.16 -13.90 0.00
CA ILE A 38 -11.02 -13.05 -0.39
C ILE A 38 -10.61 -12.04 0.69
N GLU A 39 -11.45 -11.79 1.69
CA GLU A 39 -11.24 -10.71 2.69
C GLU A 39 -9.86 -10.77 3.37
N LYS A 40 -9.35 -11.98 3.62
CA LYS A 40 -8.06 -12.24 4.29
C LYS A 40 -6.97 -12.71 3.33
N VAL A 41 -7.24 -12.73 2.03
CA VAL A 41 -6.27 -13.16 1.01
C VAL A 41 -5.21 -12.08 0.79
N LYS A 42 -3.97 -12.53 0.58
CA LYS A 42 -2.83 -11.65 0.34
C LYS A 42 -3.03 -10.82 -0.95
N LEU A 43 -2.61 -9.56 -0.94
CA LEU A 43 -2.63 -8.71 -2.14
C LEU A 43 -1.91 -9.37 -3.34
N GLU A 44 -0.78 -10.02 -3.10
CA GLU A 44 -0.05 -10.77 -4.14
C GLU A 44 -0.87 -11.88 -4.79
N GLU A 45 -1.75 -12.53 -4.02
CA GLU A 45 -2.60 -13.59 -4.52
C GLU A 45 -3.79 -13.01 -5.32
N MET A 46 -4.27 -11.82 -4.95
CA MET A 46 -5.32 -11.10 -5.69
C MET A 46 -4.89 -10.73 -7.11
N LYS A 47 -3.59 -10.49 -7.33
CA LYS A 47 -3.03 -10.21 -8.66
C LYS A 47 -3.26 -11.33 -9.68
N LYS A 48 -3.53 -12.56 -9.22
CA LYS A 48 -3.86 -13.70 -10.11
C LYS A 48 -5.16 -13.49 -10.87
N PHE A 49 -6.06 -12.63 -10.40
CA PHE A 49 -7.30 -12.28 -11.09
C PHE A 49 -7.12 -11.38 -12.31
N ILE A 50 -5.88 -11.08 -12.75
CA ILE A 50 -5.61 -10.20 -13.90
C ILE A 50 -6.42 -10.54 -15.18
N ASN A 51 -6.73 -11.82 -15.39
CA ASN A 51 -7.48 -12.32 -16.54
C ASN A 51 -8.89 -12.84 -16.18
N CYS A 52 -9.47 -12.43 -15.05
CA CYS A 52 -10.85 -12.80 -14.71
C CYS A 52 -11.87 -12.11 -15.62
N SER A 53 -13.10 -12.63 -15.64
CA SER A 53 -14.22 -11.92 -16.26
C SER A 53 -14.50 -10.61 -15.54
N ASP A 54 -15.03 -9.61 -16.25
CA ASP A 54 -15.42 -8.34 -15.63
C ASP A 54 -16.49 -8.52 -14.56
N ARG A 55 -17.39 -9.50 -14.71
CA ARG A 55 -18.39 -9.83 -13.69
C ARG A 55 -17.74 -10.24 -12.36
N LEU A 56 -16.77 -11.16 -12.41
CA LEU A 56 -16.04 -11.59 -11.21
C LEU A 56 -15.17 -10.45 -10.68
N GLY A 57 -14.48 -9.75 -11.57
CA GLY A 57 -13.62 -8.63 -11.24
C GLY A 57 -14.37 -7.50 -10.53
N GLU A 58 -15.55 -7.12 -10.99
CA GLU A 58 -16.40 -6.11 -10.33
C GLU A 58 -16.77 -6.52 -8.90
N MET A 59 -17.08 -7.81 -8.67
CA MET A 59 -17.38 -8.31 -7.33
C MET A 59 -16.14 -8.26 -6.42
N ILE A 60 -14.97 -8.65 -6.93
CA ILE A 60 -13.70 -8.63 -6.19
C ILE A 60 -13.26 -7.19 -5.90
N HIS A 61 -13.47 -6.26 -6.84
CA HIS A 61 -13.05 -4.86 -6.71
C HIS A 61 -13.68 -4.17 -5.50
N LYS A 62 -14.84 -4.63 -5.03
CA LYS A 62 -15.44 -4.17 -3.77
C LYS A 62 -14.54 -4.40 -2.55
N ASP A 63 -13.82 -5.53 -2.48
CA ASP A 63 -12.83 -5.76 -1.42
C ASP A 63 -11.60 -4.86 -1.61
N ILE A 64 -11.18 -4.63 -2.86
CA ILE A 64 -10.05 -3.72 -3.14
C ILE A 64 -10.37 -2.29 -2.69
N LYS A 65 -11.57 -1.77 -3.00
CA LYS A 65 -12.04 -0.47 -2.50
C LYS A 65 -12.07 -0.40 -0.96
N ARG A 66 -12.52 -1.47 -0.29
CA ARG A 66 -12.44 -1.56 1.18
C ARG A 66 -11.00 -1.44 1.69
N ARG A 67 -10.03 -2.07 1.02
CA ARG A 67 -8.60 -2.00 1.40
C ARG A 67 -8.01 -0.61 1.18
N TRP A 68 -8.45 0.11 0.14
CA TRP A 68 -8.11 1.53 -0.05
C TRP A 68 -8.59 2.39 1.11
N GLN A 69 -9.87 2.29 1.48
CA GLN A 69 -10.43 3.03 2.63
C GLN A 69 -9.68 2.74 3.94
N ILE A 70 -9.32 1.48 4.17
CA ILE A 70 -8.48 1.11 5.33
C ILE A 70 -7.11 1.77 5.23
N SER A 71 -6.48 1.79 4.04
CA SER A 71 -5.16 2.41 3.85
C SER A 71 -5.21 3.94 4.01
N GLU A 72 -6.26 4.62 3.55
CA GLU A 72 -6.48 6.04 3.80
C GLU A 72 -6.56 6.35 5.30
N GLN A 73 -7.29 5.53 6.06
CA GLN A 73 -7.35 5.68 7.50
C GLN A 73 -5.96 5.45 8.13
N ARG A 74 -5.20 4.46 7.65
CA ARG A 74 -3.82 4.24 8.12
C ARG A 74 -2.91 5.43 7.86
N ALA A 75 -3.06 6.14 6.75
CA ALA A 75 -2.28 7.33 6.44
C ALA A 75 -2.51 8.40 7.53
N LYS A 76 -3.78 8.69 7.83
CA LYS A 76 -4.17 9.63 8.91
C LYS A 76 -3.67 9.19 10.28
N ASP A 77 -3.73 7.89 10.56
CA ASP A 77 -3.27 7.33 11.83
C ASP A 77 -1.74 7.46 11.96
N ILE A 78 -0.97 7.26 10.87
CA ILE A 78 0.48 7.47 10.85
C ILE A 78 0.81 8.95 11.04
N GLU A 79 0.16 9.85 10.31
CA GLU A 79 0.38 11.30 10.44
C GLU A 79 0.16 11.74 11.89
N ALA A 80 -0.96 11.33 12.49
CA ALA A 80 -1.25 11.64 13.88
C ALA A 80 -0.23 11.03 14.86
N TYR A 81 0.23 9.81 14.60
CA TYR A 81 1.25 9.14 15.41
C TYR A 81 2.61 9.84 15.29
N MET A 82 3.02 10.25 14.09
CA MET A 82 4.27 10.98 13.87
C MET A 82 4.22 12.34 14.55
N GLU A 83 3.15 13.11 14.36
CA GLU A 83 3.00 14.43 14.99
C GLU A 83 3.03 14.34 16.53
N ALA A 84 2.39 13.32 17.11
CA ALA A 84 2.39 13.11 18.56
C ALA A 84 3.78 12.71 19.13
N ASN A 85 4.68 12.18 18.29
CA ASN A 85 6.01 11.73 18.67
C ASN A 85 7.12 12.57 18.00
N LYS A 86 6.80 13.82 17.64
CA LYS A 86 7.76 14.72 17.02
C LYS A 86 8.92 15.02 18.00
N PRO A 87 10.19 14.86 17.58
CA PRO A 87 11.36 15.13 18.43
C PRO A 87 11.59 16.62 18.66
N GLU A 88 12.51 16.92 19.58
CA GLU A 88 13.03 18.27 19.77
C GLU A 88 13.87 18.71 18.57
N GLU A 89 13.75 19.99 18.19
CA GLU A 89 14.47 20.57 17.05
C GLU A 89 15.99 20.46 17.18
N ASN A 90 16.69 20.29 16.06
CA ASN A 90 18.15 20.19 15.95
C ASN A 90 18.77 18.96 16.65
N THR A 91 18.00 17.87 16.76
CA THR A 91 18.48 16.56 17.23
C THR A 91 18.75 15.60 16.06
N ILE A 92 19.41 14.47 16.32
CA ILE A 92 19.59 13.42 15.29
C ILE A 92 18.23 12.81 14.93
N GLU A 93 17.35 12.74 15.93
CA GLU A 93 15.98 12.32 15.82
C GLU A 93 15.18 13.27 14.92
N ASP A 94 15.36 14.59 15.05
CA ASP A 94 14.75 15.60 14.15
C ASP A 94 15.11 15.36 12.68
N ASP A 95 16.39 15.19 12.38
CA ASP A 95 16.86 14.85 11.01
C ASP A 95 16.25 13.52 10.49
N ARG A 96 15.98 12.56 11.38
CA ARG A 96 15.33 11.28 11.04
C ARG A 96 13.83 11.43 10.86
N PHE A 97 13.20 12.31 11.63
CA PHE A 97 11.79 12.63 11.50
C PHE A 97 11.48 13.22 10.12
N ASP A 98 12.34 14.11 9.63
CA ASP A 98 12.21 14.72 8.32
C ASP A 98 12.18 13.67 7.19
N ILE A 99 13.11 12.71 7.21
CA ILE A 99 13.12 11.66 6.17
C ILE A 99 11.93 10.69 6.29
N PHE A 100 11.39 10.47 7.49
CA PHE A 100 10.15 9.71 7.64
C PHE A 100 8.94 10.48 7.10
N SER A 101 8.92 11.80 7.24
CA SER A 101 7.88 12.66 6.68
C SER A 101 7.93 12.64 5.16
N ASP A 102 9.12 12.80 4.57
CA ASP A 102 9.34 12.64 3.13
C ASP A 102 8.91 11.25 2.62
N PHE A 103 9.17 10.20 3.41
CA PHE A 103 8.80 8.84 3.05
C PHE A 103 7.29 8.60 3.10
N LEU A 104 6.60 9.17 4.09
CA LEU A 104 5.16 9.15 4.20
C LEU A 104 4.50 9.88 3.03
N ASP A 105 4.94 11.11 2.75
CA ASP A 105 4.46 11.91 1.62
C ASP A 105 4.63 11.15 0.30
N LYS A 106 5.80 10.53 0.11
CA LYS A 106 6.04 9.69 -1.07
C LYS A 106 5.09 8.50 -1.11
N ALA A 107 4.86 7.81 0.00
CA ALA A 107 3.94 6.66 0.06
C ALA A 107 2.50 7.05 -0.29
N CYS A 108 2.06 8.25 0.14
CA CYS A 108 0.74 8.78 -0.13
C CYS A 108 0.49 9.13 -1.62
N GLN A 109 1.53 9.26 -2.45
CA GLN A 109 1.37 9.43 -3.90
C GLN A 109 0.60 8.26 -4.56
N ALA A 110 0.56 7.09 -3.94
CA ALA A 110 -0.27 5.98 -4.41
C ALA A 110 -1.77 6.34 -4.47
N PHE A 111 -2.26 7.19 -3.55
CA PHE A 111 -3.65 7.66 -3.56
C PHE A 111 -3.91 8.59 -4.74
N GLU A 112 -2.99 9.50 -5.05
CA GLU A 112 -3.11 10.41 -6.20
C GLU A 112 -3.20 9.62 -7.52
N ILE A 113 -2.35 8.59 -7.68
CA ILE A 113 -2.38 7.70 -8.83
C ILE A 113 -3.72 6.95 -8.87
N TYR A 114 -4.16 6.39 -7.75
CA TYR A 114 -5.45 5.70 -7.68
C TYR A 114 -6.61 6.60 -8.12
N ASP A 115 -6.69 7.81 -7.59
CA ASP A 115 -7.73 8.80 -7.88
C ASP A 115 -7.72 9.20 -9.37
N GLU A 116 -6.54 9.42 -9.96
CA GLU A 116 -6.38 9.76 -11.39
C GLU A 116 -6.99 8.69 -12.33
N HIS A 117 -6.92 7.42 -11.92
CA HIS A 117 -7.40 6.29 -12.72
C HIS A 117 -8.76 5.76 -12.28
N GLU A 118 -9.40 6.29 -11.23
CA GLU A 118 -10.64 5.72 -10.68
C GLU A 118 -11.75 5.70 -11.75
N SER A 119 -11.92 6.79 -12.50
CA SER A 119 -12.97 6.95 -13.51
C SER A 119 -12.63 6.37 -14.87
N ARG A 120 -11.44 5.78 -15.06
CA ARG A 120 -10.99 5.27 -16.37
C ARG A 120 -11.58 3.89 -16.64
N GLU A 121 -12.02 3.69 -17.88
CA GLU A 121 -12.50 2.38 -18.34
C GLU A 121 -11.32 1.43 -18.51
N ILE A 122 -11.10 0.57 -17.51
CA ILE A 122 -10.01 -0.41 -17.46
C ILE A 122 -10.64 -1.75 -17.08
N PRO A 123 -10.35 -2.85 -17.81
CA PRO A 123 -10.86 -4.18 -17.46
C PRO A 123 -10.57 -4.53 -16.00
N PHE A 124 -11.56 -5.08 -15.29
CA PHE A 124 -11.48 -5.20 -13.83
C PHE A 124 -10.31 -6.07 -13.38
N GLY A 125 -9.95 -7.12 -14.13
CA GLY A 125 -8.79 -7.94 -13.81
C GLY A 125 -7.49 -7.13 -13.78
N LYS A 126 -7.24 -6.32 -14.81
CA LYS A 126 -6.06 -5.41 -14.87
C LYS A 126 -6.13 -4.36 -13.76
N ARG A 127 -7.31 -3.80 -13.51
CA ARG A 127 -7.53 -2.82 -12.43
C ARG A 127 -7.17 -3.40 -11.06
N ILE A 128 -7.67 -4.60 -10.74
CA ILE A 128 -7.35 -5.30 -9.49
C ILE A 128 -5.85 -5.49 -9.36
N TYR A 129 -5.18 -5.97 -10.42
CA TYR A 129 -3.73 -6.16 -10.41
C TYR A 129 -2.98 -4.86 -10.05
N LEU A 130 -3.29 -3.77 -10.76
CA LEU A 130 -2.58 -2.50 -10.61
C LEU A 130 -2.87 -1.82 -9.26
N GLU A 131 -4.12 -1.86 -8.80
CA GLU A 131 -4.48 -1.35 -7.47
C GLU A 131 -3.83 -2.20 -6.36
N CYS A 132 -3.68 -3.52 -6.54
CA CYS A 132 -2.94 -4.36 -5.58
C CYS A 132 -1.43 -4.05 -5.55
N GLU A 133 -0.83 -3.65 -6.68
CA GLU A 133 0.57 -3.18 -6.71
C GLU A 133 0.72 -1.91 -5.86
N LEU A 134 -0.13 -0.89 -6.09
CA LEU A 134 -0.10 0.35 -5.31
C LEU A 134 -0.33 0.09 -3.82
N LEU A 135 -1.36 -0.70 -3.48
CA LEU A 135 -1.69 -1.06 -2.10
C LEU A 135 -0.54 -1.79 -1.42
N ASP A 136 0.18 -2.67 -2.11
CA ASP A 136 1.29 -3.40 -1.48
C ASP A 136 2.53 -2.54 -1.29
N ILE A 137 2.77 -1.53 -2.15
CA ILE A 137 3.83 -0.52 -1.95
C ILE A 137 3.49 0.32 -0.71
N ILE A 138 2.34 1.01 -0.71
CA ILE A 138 1.97 1.93 0.37
C ILE A 138 1.88 1.22 1.73
N ASN A 139 1.26 0.04 1.78
CA ASN A 139 1.10 -0.67 3.06
C ASN A 139 2.43 -1.20 3.60
N ARG A 140 3.40 -1.52 2.74
CA ARG A 140 4.76 -1.86 3.17
C ARG A 140 5.50 -0.64 3.72
N SER A 141 5.38 0.51 3.07
CA SER A 141 6.00 1.75 3.54
C SER A 141 5.43 2.17 4.90
N PHE A 142 4.12 2.08 5.07
CA PHE A 142 3.45 2.29 6.36
C PHE A 142 3.95 1.35 7.46
N ASP A 143 4.08 0.05 7.17
CA ASP A 143 4.63 -0.92 8.12
C ASP A 143 6.08 -0.56 8.50
N THR A 144 6.89 -0.09 7.55
CA THR A 144 8.27 0.36 7.78
C THR A 144 8.32 1.60 8.67
N ILE A 145 7.52 2.63 8.38
CA ILE A 145 7.48 3.87 9.17
C ILE A 145 7.11 3.55 10.62
N TYR A 146 6.01 2.82 10.86
CA TYR A 146 5.63 2.44 12.22
C TYR A 146 6.74 1.67 12.95
N LYS A 147 7.34 0.67 12.29
CA LYS A 147 8.39 -0.16 12.89
C LYS A 147 9.64 0.65 13.25
N LYS A 148 10.00 1.63 12.42
CA LYS A 148 11.17 2.49 12.64
C LYS A 148 10.91 3.55 13.71
N MET A 149 9.72 4.18 13.69
CA MET A 149 9.30 5.12 14.73
C MET A 149 9.12 4.46 16.11
N GLN A 150 8.82 3.17 16.19
CA GLN A 150 8.84 2.43 17.48
C GLN A 150 10.25 2.30 18.08
N LYS A 151 11.28 2.51 17.27
CA LYS A 151 12.70 2.42 17.65
C LYS A 151 13.40 3.75 17.41
N PHE A 152 12.68 4.83 17.62
CA PHE A 152 13.17 6.16 17.28
C PHE A 152 14.40 6.54 18.11
N ASP A 153 14.51 6.10 19.35
CA ASP A 153 15.70 6.38 20.17
C ASP A 153 16.83 5.34 19.99
N GLU A 154 16.78 4.47 18.96
CA GLU A 154 17.72 3.33 18.86
C GLU A 154 19.18 3.74 18.66
N PHE A 155 19.45 4.95 18.15
CA PHE A 155 20.80 5.38 17.84
C PHE A 155 21.54 6.01 19.02
N ASN A 156 20.91 6.52 20.08
CA ASN A 156 21.57 7.03 21.30
C ASN A 156 22.93 7.73 21.05
N ASP A 157 22.96 8.77 20.22
CA ASP A 157 24.15 9.52 19.74
C ASP A 157 24.96 8.91 18.57
N ASP A 158 24.59 7.74 18.03
CA ASP A 158 25.19 7.15 16.81
C ASP A 158 24.75 7.88 15.53
N ARG A 159 25.45 8.96 15.22
CA ARG A 159 25.26 9.75 14.01
C ARG A 159 25.49 8.95 12.73
N GLU A 160 26.45 8.03 12.72
CA GLU A 160 26.79 7.26 11.51
C GLU A 160 25.67 6.28 11.19
N GLY A 161 25.14 5.59 12.21
CA GLY A 161 23.95 4.74 12.09
C GLY A 161 22.73 5.50 11.58
N ALA A 162 22.45 6.68 12.15
CA ALA A 162 21.35 7.54 11.70
C ALA A 162 21.50 8.00 10.24
N PHE A 163 22.72 8.38 9.82
CA PHE A 163 22.98 8.75 8.42
C PHE A 163 22.81 7.58 7.45
N ASN A 164 23.28 6.39 7.84
CA ASN A 164 23.11 5.19 7.02
C ASN A 164 21.63 4.83 6.84
N GLU A 165 20.83 4.91 7.90
CA GLU A 165 19.38 4.70 7.80
C GLU A 165 18.74 5.70 6.85
N ARG A 166 19.07 6.98 7.00
CA ARG A 166 18.55 8.04 6.13
C ARG A 166 18.87 7.78 4.67
N ASP A 167 20.09 7.33 4.36
CA ASP A 167 20.48 7.05 2.98
C ASP A 167 19.77 5.80 2.42
N ILE A 168 19.51 4.78 3.26
CA ILE A 168 18.66 3.65 2.88
C ILE A 168 17.23 4.12 2.58
N LEU A 169 16.64 4.95 3.45
CA LEU A 169 15.28 5.48 3.23
C LEU A 169 15.19 6.34 1.97
N ARG A 170 16.23 7.12 1.65
CA ARG A 170 16.31 7.87 0.39
C ARG A 170 16.33 6.95 -0.83
N ILE A 171 17.01 5.80 -0.74
CA ILE A 171 16.99 4.78 -1.80
C ILE A 171 15.59 4.19 -1.92
N ASP A 172 14.92 3.90 -0.80
CA ASP A 172 13.56 3.38 -0.80
C ASP A 172 12.57 4.38 -1.42
N ILE A 173 12.64 5.66 -1.06
CA ILE A 173 11.84 6.75 -1.66
C ILE A 173 12.03 6.79 -3.18
N ARG A 174 13.28 6.79 -3.66
CA ARG A 174 13.58 6.76 -5.11
C ARG A 174 13.10 5.48 -5.78
N THR A 175 13.13 4.36 -5.07
CA THR A 175 12.61 3.09 -5.58
C THR A 175 11.10 3.18 -5.75
N MET A 176 10.39 3.82 -4.82
CA MET A 176 8.95 4.06 -4.94
C MET A 176 8.62 4.94 -6.13
N ASP A 177 9.39 5.99 -6.41
CA ASP A 177 9.20 6.83 -7.62
C ASP A 177 9.21 6.00 -8.90
N VAL A 178 10.18 5.08 -9.03
CA VAL A 178 10.28 4.19 -10.19
C VAL A 178 9.08 3.24 -10.23
N GLN A 179 8.72 2.63 -9.09
CA GLN A 179 7.58 1.71 -9.02
C GLN A 179 6.26 2.40 -9.37
N TYR A 180 6.01 3.59 -8.84
CA TYR A 180 4.82 4.37 -9.15
C TYR A 180 4.77 4.78 -10.61
N SER A 181 5.89 5.23 -11.18
CA SER A 181 5.96 5.53 -12.61
C SER A 181 5.60 4.31 -13.47
N LEU A 182 6.10 3.12 -13.13
CA LEU A 182 5.80 1.88 -13.83
C LEU A 182 4.32 1.49 -13.70
N VAL A 183 3.75 1.57 -12.50
CA VAL A 183 2.34 1.23 -12.28
C VAL A 183 1.42 2.24 -12.98
N HIS A 184 1.75 3.53 -12.91
CA HIS A 184 1.03 4.59 -13.61
C HIS A 184 1.06 4.40 -15.14
N GLU A 185 2.22 4.09 -15.70
CA GLU A 185 2.35 3.76 -17.12
C GLU A 185 1.46 2.57 -17.51
N ARG A 186 1.39 1.53 -16.67
CA ARG A 186 0.55 0.36 -16.92
C ARG A 186 -0.94 0.65 -16.80
N PHE A 187 -1.36 1.57 -15.92
CA PHE A 187 -2.72 2.09 -15.91
C PHE A 187 -3.05 2.78 -17.23
N LEU A 188 -2.18 3.69 -17.69
CA LEU A 188 -2.33 4.39 -18.96
C LEU A 188 -2.40 3.43 -20.15
N LYS A 189 -1.49 2.46 -20.23
CA LYS A 189 -1.49 1.44 -21.29
C LYS A 189 -2.75 0.59 -21.23
N SER A 190 -3.22 0.21 -20.04
CA SER A 190 -4.47 -0.56 -19.91
C SER A 190 -5.69 0.22 -20.40
N PHE A 191 -5.75 1.52 -20.10
CA PHE A 191 -6.80 2.42 -20.56
C PHE A 191 -6.75 2.65 -22.08
N LEU A 192 -5.54 2.73 -22.66
CA LEU A 192 -5.32 2.90 -24.10
C LEU A 192 -5.31 1.58 -24.88
N GLU A 193 -5.67 0.45 -24.24
CA GLU A 193 -5.65 -0.90 -24.82
C GLU A 193 -4.28 -1.34 -25.39
N MET A 194 -3.20 -0.84 -24.82
CA MET A 194 -1.81 -1.17 -25.18
C MET A 194 -1.28 -2.35 -24.35
N GLU A 195 -0.31 -3.07 -24.92
CA GLU A 195 0.38 -4.21 -24.28
C GLU A 195 1.39 -3.76 -23.21
N TRP A 196 1.47 -4.52 -22.10
CA TRP A 196 2.46 -4.37 -21.03
C TRP A 196 2.59 -5.63 -20.17
#